data_AF-A0A0F9GNX0-F1
#
_entry.id   AF-A0A0F9GNX0-F1
#
_cell.length_a   1.000
_cell.length_b   1.000
_cell.length_c   1.000
_cell.angle_alpha   90.00
_cell.angle_beta   90.00
_cell.angle_gamma   90.00
#
_symmetry.space_group_name_H-M   'P 1'
#
loop_
_entity.id
_entity.type
_entity.pdbx_description
1 polymer ?
#
loop_
_entity_poly.entity_id
_entity_poly.type
_entity_poly.pdbx_seq_one_letter_code
_entity_poly.pdbx_strand_id
1 'polypeptide(L)'
;VMECDVVVDSSISDGYTLKTPARTLDPTKPWKLIVNTASADLDNANVLVDIWAGFDDDFALTGNADPIATSGGEVATAVMDDVKIEPLTVIVDPNYHGTMVQSSTGVVGIVNVGTAPYYAFNLDGDTFKSATCHFVIVQD
;
A
#
# COMPACT_ATOMS: atom_id res chain seq x y z
N VAL A 1 11.59 -8.45 7.13
CA VAL A 1 11.39 -7.67 5.88
C VAL A 1 10.57 -8.55 4.94
N MET A 2 9.46 -8.03 4.42
CA MET A 2 8.66 -8.67 3.37
C MET A 2 8.71 -7.82 2.12
N GLU A 3 8.73 -8.45 0.96
CA GLU A 3 8.93 -7.78 -0.33
C GLU A 3 7.93 -8.32 -1.36
N CYS A 4 7.46 -7.45 -2.25
CA CYS A 4 6.55 -7.81 -3.32
C CYS A 4 6.73 -6.87 -4.52
N ASP A 5 6.52 -7.40 -5.72
CA ASP A 5 6.47 -6.63 -6.96
C ASP A 5 5.04 -6.51 -7.46
N VAL A 6 4.63 -5.29 -7.79
CA VAL A 6 3.38 -5.02 -8.52
C VAL A 6 3.75 -4.59 -9.94
N VAL A 7 3.40 -5.43 -10.90
CA VAL A 7 3.59 -5.13 -12.33
C VAL A 7 2.34 -4.39 -12.83
N VAL A 8 2.56 -3.23 -13.41
CA VAL A 8 1.50 -2.36 -13.94
C VAL A 8 1.76 -2.04 -15.41
N ASP A 9 0.71 -1.69 -16.15
CA ASP A 9 0.78 -1.17 -17.50
C ASP A 9 -0.45 -0.31 -17.83
N SER A 10 -0.50 0.23 -19.04
CA SER A 10 -1.57 1.14 -19.47
C SER A 10 -2.96 0.51 -19.60
N SER A 11 -3.12 -0.79 -19.32
CA SER A 11 -4.41 -1.49 -19.35
C SER A 11 -5.10 -1.55 -17.98
N ILE A 12 -4.40 -1.19 -16.92
CA ILE A 12 -4.95 -1.15 -15.56
C ILE A 12 -4.90 0.27 -14.98
N SER A 13 -5.85 0.54 -14.10
CA SER A 13 -5.96 1.71 -13.23
C SER A 13 -5.63 1.34 -11.79
N ASP A 14 -5.81 0.05 -11.42
CA ASP A 14 -5.43 -0.44 -10.09
C ASP A 14 -4.42 -1.58 -10.16
N GLY A 15 -3.23 -1.31 -9.63
CA GLY A 15 -2.26 -2.36 -9.27
C GLY A 15 -2.43 -2.71 -7.80
N TYR A 16 -2.33 -3.98 -7.42
CA TYR A 16 -2.33 -4.35 -6.00
C TYR A 16 -1.43 -5.54 -5.70
N THR A 17 -0.94 -5.57 -4.46
CA THR A 17 -0.22 -6.72 -3.94
C THR A 17 -1.18 -7.88 -3.67
N LEU A 18 -0.65 -9.10 -3.59
CA LEU A 18 -1.32 -10.13 -2.80
C LEU A 18 -1.36 -9.68 -1.33
N LYS A 19 -2.27 -10.27 -0.55
CA LYS A 19 -2.26 -10.05 0.90
C LYS A 19 -0.94 -10.51 1.52
N THR A 20 -0.55 -9.88 2.62
CA THR A 20 0.55 -10.35 3.46
C THR A 20 0.29 -11.80 3.90
N PRO A 21 1.33 -12.65 4.04
CA PRO A 21 1.16 -13.96 4.66
C PRO A 21 0.52 -13.84 6.05
N ALA A 22 -0.16 -14.91 6.49
CA ALA A 22 -0.87 -14.90 7.77
C ALA A 22 0.07 -14.64 8.93
N ARG A 23 -0.25 -13.63 9.75
CA ARG A 23 0.41 -13.34 11.04
C ARG A 23 1.93 -13.10 10.93
N THR A 24 2.45 -12.72 9.76
CA THR A 24 3.85 -12.29 9.63
C THR A 24 4.11 -10.89 10.18
N LEU A 25 3.07 -10.06 10.26
CA LEU A 25 3.09 -8.81 11.02
C LEU A 25 2.45 -9.03 12.38
N ASP A 26 3.12 -8.58 13.44
CA ASP A 26 2.53 -8.36 14.75
C ASP A 26 1.63 -7.12 14.66
N PRO A 27 0.30 -7.26 14.67
CA PRO A 27 -0.58 -6.14 14.44
C PRO A 27 -0.65 -5.20 15.64
N THR A 28 0.05 -5.49 16.75
CA THR A 28 0.09 -4.61 17.94
C THR A 28 1.27 -3.65 17.93
N LYS A 29 2.19 -3.79 16.97
CA LYS A 29 3.41 -2.99 16.85
C LYS A 29 3.40 -2.13 15.57
N PRO A 30 4.06 -0.97 15.60
CA PRO A 30 4.29 -0.20 14.40
C PRO A 30 5.09 -0.98 13.35
N TRP A 31 4.82 -0.73 12.08
CA TRP A 31 5.60 -1.22 10.94
C TRP A 31 5.71 -0.14 9.88
N LYS A 32 6.63 -0.30 8.94
CA LYS A 32 6.86 0.63 7.83
C LYS A 32 6.48 -0.02 6.53
N LEU A 33 5.71 0.70 5.72
CA LEU A 33 5.52 0.41 4.31
C LEU A 33 6.40 1.37 3.51
N ILE A 34 7.23 0.81 2.63
CA ILE A 34 8.07 1.57 1.71
C ILE A 34 7.67 1.15 0.30
N VAL A 35 7.27 2.11 -0.53
CA VAL A 35 6.73 1.84 -1.86
C VAL A 35 7.64 2.46 -2.92
N ASN A 36 7.75 1.76 -4.05
CA ASN A 36 8.61 2.08 -5.19
C ASN A 36 10.09 2.25 -4.84
N THR A 37 10.65 1.31 -4.05
CA THR A 37 12.08 1.32 -3.70
C THR A 37 13.00 1.09 -4.90
N ALA A 38 12.46 0.66 -6.03
CA ALA A 38 13.17 0.54 -7.30
C ALA A 38 13.18 1.85 -8.12
N SER A 39 12.47 2.89 -7.66
CA SER A 39 12.33 4.18 -8.36
C SER A 39 11.84 4.03 -9.80
N ALA A 40 10.86 3.15 -10.00
CA ALA A 40 10.26 2.91 -11.30
C ALA A 40 9.34 4.08 -11.69
N ASP A 41 9.39 4.52 -12.95
CA ASP A 41 8.51 5.55 -13.49
C ASP A 41 7.12 4.95 -13.78
N LEU A 42 6.21 5.08 -12.82
CA LEU A 42 4.94 4.36 -12.81
C LEU A 42 3.85 4.98 -13.70
N ASP A 43 3.82 6.29 -13.90
CA ASP A 43 2.72 6.96 -14.60
C ASP A 43 3.11 8.36 -15.16
N ASN A 44 2.12 9.14 -15.61
CA ASN A 44 2.31 10.54 -16.00
C ASN A 44 1.60 11.53 -15.04
N ALA A 45 0.96 11.05 -13.98
CA ALA A 45 0.15 11.81 -13.04
C ALA A 45 0.65 11.57 -11.59
N ASN A 46 -0.26 11.44 -10.63
CA ASN A 46 0.07 11.03 -9.27
C ASN A 46 -0.42 9.59 -9.09
N VAL A 47 0.43 8.74 -8.52
CA VAL A 47 0.04 7.40 -8.08
C VAL A 47 -0.15 7.42 -6.57
N LEU A 48 -1.40 7.29 -6.13
CA LEU A 48 -1.73 7.18 -4.73
C LEU A 48 -1.50 5.74 -4.25
N VAL A 49 -1.34 5.60 -2.93
CA VAL A 49 -1.29 4.29 -2.28
C VAL A 49 -2.39 4.21 -1.25
N ASP A 50 -3.16 3.12 -1.32
CA ASP A 50 -4.18 2.77 -0.35
C ASP A 50 -3.79 1.51 0.42
N ILE A 51 -4.26 1.42 1.67
CA ILE A 51 -4.08 0.27 2.55
C ILE A 51 -5.43 -0.40 2.76
N TRP A 52 -5.47 -1.70 2.49
CA TRP A 52 -6.62 -2.56 2.68
C TRP A 52 -6.32 -3.61 3.74
N ALA A 53 -7.33 -3.97 4.52
CA ALA A 53 -7.21 -4.96 5.59
C ALA A 53 -8.31 -6.04 5.51
N GLY A 54 -7.90 -7.28 5.75
CA GLY A 54 -8.79 -8.44 5.82
C GLY A 54 -8.68 -9.18 7.15
N PHE A 55 -9.77 -9.82 7.56
CA PHE A 55 -9.88 -10.50 8.86
C PHE A 55 -9.97 -12.03 8.76
N ASP A 56 -9.92 -12.57 7.54
CA ASP A 56 -9.98 -14.01 7.27
C ASP A 56 -9.04 -14.44 6.12
N ASP A 57 -8.88 -15.75 6.01
CA ASP A 57 -7.97 -16.40 5.06
C ASP A 57 -8.46 -16.29 3.61
N ASP A 58 -9.66 -15.77 3.37
CA ASP A 58 -10.23 -15.58 2.03
C ASP A 58 -9.99 -14.15 1.50
N PHE A 59 -9.46 -13.24 2.32
CA PHE A 59 -9.15 -11.86 1.90
C PHE A 59 -8.30 -11.81 0.63
N ALA A 60 -8.81 -11.13 -0.39
CA ALA A 60 -8.14 -10.84 -1.64
C ALA A 60 -8.74 -9.56 -2.25
N LEU A 61 -7.93 -8.81 -2.97
CA LEU A 61 -8.38 -7.69 -3.80
C LEU A 61 -8.57 -8.14 -5.23
N THR A 62 -9.61 -7.61 -5.86
CA THR A 62 -9.93 -7.80 -7.29
C THR A 62 -10.49 -6.49 -7.84
N GLY A 63 -10.74 -6.41 -9.14
CA GLY A 63 -11.28 -5.21 -9.78
C GLY A 63 -10.21 -4.36 -10.46
N ASN A 64 -10.67 -3.34 -11.17
CA ASN A 64 -9.87 -2.34 -11.88
C ASN A 64 -10.71 -1.06 -11.98
N ALA A 65 -10.14 0.08 -11.61
CA ALA A 65 -10.80 1.37 -11.32
C ALA A 65 -11.76 1.38 -10.11
N ASP A 66 -12.21 0.21 -9.65
CA ASP A 66 -13.03 0.02 -8.46
C ASP A 66 -12.57 -1.25 -7.73
N PRO A 67 -11.54 -1.18 -6.86
CA PRO A 67 -11.09 -2.34 -6.10
C PRO A 67 -12.18 -2.90 -5.19
N ILE A 68 -12.32 -4.22 -5.19
CA ILE A 68 -13.28 -4.95 -4.37
C ILE A 68 -12.52 -5.98 -3.54
N ALA A 69 -12.75 -5.95 -2.23
CA ALA A 69 -12.27 -6.97 -1.32
C ALA A 69 -13.29 -8.13 -1.20
N THR A 70 -12.80 -9.37 -1.22
CA THR A 70 -13.64 -10.55 -0.90
C THR A 70 -14.14 -10.55 0.54
N SER A 71 -13.33 -10.03 1.46
CA SER A 71 -13.64 -9.81 2.88
C SER A 71 -12.84 -8.61 3.42
N GLY A 72 -13.30 -7.94 4.47
CA GLY A 72 -12.64 -6.73 4.98
C GLY A 72 -12.90 -5.49 4.15
N GLY A 73 -11.91 -4.59 4.02
CA GLY A 73 -12.07 -3.36 3.26
C GLY A 73 -10.88 -2.40 3.32
N GLU A 74 -11.02 -1.27 2.63
CA GLU A 74 -10.07 -0.17 2.69
C GLU A 74 -10.08 0.43 4.10
N VAL A 75 -8.88 0.63 4.65
CA VAL A 75 -8.67 1.16 6.01
C VAL A 75 -7.91 2.48 6.02
N ALA A 76 -7.20 2.80 4.94
CA ALA A 76 -6.65 4.12 4.72
C ALA A 76 -6.48 4.38 3.23
N THR A 77 -6.95 5.54 2.78
CA THR A 77 -6.78 6.02 1.40
C THR A 77 -5.69 7.08 1.32
N ALA A 78 -5.01 7.13 0.17
CA ALA A 78 -4.03 8.14 -0.20
C ALA A 78 -2.95 8.33 0.87
N VAL A 79 -2.44 7.24 1.44
CA VAL A 79 -1.38 7.29 2.48
C VAL A 79 -0.05 7.79 1.92
N MET A 80 0.10 7.79 0.60
CA MET A 80 1.21 8.37 -0.15
C MET A 80 0.64 9.23 -1.28
N ASP A 81 1.23 10.39 -1.55
CA ASP A 81 0.73 11.35 -2.54
C ASP A 81 1.16 11.05 -3.98
N ASP A 82 2.38 10.57 -4.17
CA ASP A 82 2.93 10.23 -5.47
C ASP A 82 4.16 9.30 -5.36
N VAL A 83 3.94 8.01 -5.60
CA VAL A 83 5.03 7.02 -5.53
C VAL A 83 5.84 6.88 -6.83
N LYS A 84 5.72 7.77 -7.82
CA LYS A 84 6.32 7.54 -9.15
C LYS A 84 7.82 7.82 -9.29
N ILE A 85 8.40 8.77 -8.54
CA ILE A 85 9.81 9.20 -8.75
C ILE A 85 10.73 8.63 -7.68
N GLU A 86 10.26 8.59 -6.44
CA GLU A 86 11.09 8.23 -5.31
C GLU A 86 10.38 7.29 -4.34
N PRO A 87 11.14 6.55 -3.54
CA PRO A 87 10.56 5.69 -2.54
C PRO A 87 9.91 6.53 -1.45
N LEU A 88 8.60 6.34 -1.24
CA LEU A 88 7.88 6.96 -0.13
C LEU A 88 7.72 5.96 1.01
N THR A 89 7.59 6.48 2.24
CA THR A 89 7.52 5.67 3.46
C THR A 89 6.38 6.15 4.34
N VAL A 90 5.49 5.24 4.71
CA VAL A 90 4.48 5.48 5.74
C VAL A 90 4.73 4.55 6.94
N ILE A 91 4.69 5.12 8.13
CA ILE A 91 4.65 4.37 9.38
C ILE A 91 3.19 3.99 9.63
N VAL A 92 2.92 2.71 9.74
CA VAL A 92 1.62 2.20 10.13
C VAL A 92 1.70 1.82 11.61
N ASP A 93 1.03 2.60 12.46
CA ASP A 93 1.09 2.46 13.91
C ASP A 93 -0.32 2.29 14.49
N PRO A 94 -0.67 1.10 15.03
CA PRO A 94 -1.98 0.84 15.61
C PRO A 94 -2.27 1.68 16.87
N ASN A 95 -1.24 2.28 17.47
CA ASN A 95 -1.34 3.12 18.67
C ASN A 95 -1.29 4.63 18.33
N TYR A 96 -1.20 4.99 17.05
CA TYR A 96 -1.19 6.39 16.66
C TYR A 96 -2.60 7.00 16.78
N HIS A 97 -2.71 8.10 17.52
CA HIS A 97 -3.98 8.81 17.77
C HIS A 97 -4.05 10.19 17.12
N GLY A 98 -3.02 10.58 16.36
CA GLY A 98 -3.02 11.83 15.61
C GLY A 98 -3.80 11.72 14.31
N THR A 99 -3.91 12.84 13.60
CA THR A 99 -4.44 12.86 12.23
C THR A 99 -3.44 12.18 11.30
N MET A 100 -3.92 11.38 10.35
CA MET A 100 -3.09 10.80 9.30
C MET A 100 -2.21 11.88 8.64
N VAL A 101 -0.94 11.55 8.48
CA VAL A 101 0.01 12.34 7.68
C VAL A 101 0.30 11.53 6.42
N GLN A 102 -0.12 12.08 5.28
CA GLN A 102 0.22 11.54 3.97
C GLN A 102 1.73 11.63 3.74
N SER A 103 2.34 10.53 3.29
CA SER A 103 3.75 10.53 2.88
C SER A 103 3.92 11.31 1.59
N SER A 104 5.01 12.06 1.50
CA SER A 104 5.42 12.79 0.29
C SER A 104 6.93 13.05 0.30
N THR A 105 7.44 13.75 -0.71
CA THR A 105 8.86 14.07 -0.79
C THR A 105 9.38 14.79 0.45
N GLY A 106 10.33 14.13 1.13
CA GLY A 106 10.92 14.62 2.38
C GLY A 106 10.01 14.50 3.61
N VAL A 107 8.83 13.88 3.48
CA VAL A 107 7.86 13.69 4.57
C VAL A 107 7.57 12.20 4.73
N VAL A 108 7.98 11.64 5.86
CA VAL A 108 7.54 10.29 6.27
C VAL A 108 6.11 10.37 6.76
N GLY A 109 5.22 9.61 6.11
CA GLY A 109 3.82 9.53 6.52
C GLY A 109 3.63 8.76 7.82
N ILE A 110 2.48 8.93 8.44
CA ILE A 110 2.03 8.09 9.56
C ILE A 110 0.52 7.92 9.53
N VAL A 111 0.06 6.69 9.76
CA VAL A 111 -1.37 6.33 9.74
C VAL A 111 -1.67 5.26 10.78
N ASN A 112 -2.88 5.27 11.33
CA ASN A 112 -3.43 4.18 12.13
C ASN A 112 -4.49 3.45 11.30
N VAL A 113 -4.23 2.17 10.99
CA VAL A 113 -5.14 1.30 10.22
C VAL A 113 -5.82 0.25 11.12
N GLY A 114 -5.71 0.40 12.44
CA GLY A 114 -6.15 -0.59 13.41
C GLY A 114 -5.29 -1.86 13.39
N THR A 115 -5.89 -2.97 13.82
CA THR A 115 -5.24 -4.27 13.89
C THR A 115 -5.94 -5.25 12.96
N ALA A 116 -5.19 -5.82 12.02
CA ALA A 116 -5.68 -6.86 11.12
C ALA A 116 -4.66 -7.98 10.91
N PRO A 117 -5.11 -9.23 10.67
CA PRO A 117 -4.23 -10.35 10.37
C PRO A 117 -3.64 -10.30 8.95
N TYR A 118 -4.27 -9.57 8.03
CA TYR A 118 -3.89 -9.47 6.63
C TYR A 118 -3.97 -8.03 6.13
N TYR A 119 -2.97 -7.61 5.34
CA TYR A 119 -2.97 -6.34 4.62
C TYR A 119 -2.69 -6.53 3.13
N ALA A 120 -3.26 -5.68 2.30
CA ALA A 120 -2.91 -5.55 0.89
C ALA A 120 -2.74 -4.06 0.55
N PHE A 121 -1.95 -3.77 -0.47
CA PHE A 121 -1.63 -2.41 -0.88
C PHE A 121 -2.04 -2.21 -2.33
N ASN A 122 -2.69 -1.08 -2.59
CA ASN A 122 -3.19 -0.73 -3.91
C ASN A 122 -2.48 0.52 -4.39
N LEU A 123 -1.93 0.44 -5.60
CA LEU A 123 -1.54 1.58 -6.43
C LEU A 123 -2.81 2.05 -7.13
N ASP A 124 -3.34 3.18 -6.69
CA ASP A 124 -4.49 3.85 -7.29
C ASP A 124 -3.97 4.89 -8.28
N GLY A 125 -4.19 4.62 -9.57
CA GLY A 125 -3.75 5.49 -10.66
C GLY A 125 -4.76 5.55 -11.80
N ASP A 126 -4.79 6.67 -12.52
CA ASP A 126 -5.68 6.77 -13.69
C ASP A 126 -5.20 5.90 -14.87
N THR A 127 -3.89 5.91 -15.15
CA THR A 127 -3.25 5.15 -16.24
C THR A 127 -1.77 4.95 -15.96
N PHE A 128 -1.31 3.71 -15.83
CA PHE A 128 0.10 3.41 -15.62
C PHE A 128 0.93 3.35 -16.92
N LYS A 129 2.24 3.58 -16.78
CA LYS A 129 3.28 3.11 -17.70
C LYS A 129 3.58 1.64 -17.41
N SER A 130 4.12 0.94 -18.40
CA SER A 130 4.61 -0.42 -18.15
C SER A 130 5.82 -0.38 -17.23
N ALA A 131 5.64 -0.85 -16.00
CA ALA A 131 6.63 -0.76 -14.94
C ALA A 131 6.39 -1.82 -13.86
N THR A 132 7.42 -2.03 -13.03
CA THR A 132 7.32 -2.86 -11.83
C THR A 132 7.59 -1.99 -10.61
N CYS A 133 6.59 -1.83 -9.75
CA CYS A 133 6.73 -1.16 -8.47
C CYS A 133 7.15 -2.15 -7.39
N HIS A 134 8.28 -1.90 -6.72
CA HIS A 134 8.74 -2.73 -5.61
C HIS A 134 8.24 -2.19 -4.27
N PHE A 135 7.63 -3.07 -3.48
CA PHE A 135 7.11 -2.81 -2.14
C PHE A 135 7.96 -3.52 -1.09
N VAL A 136 8.22 -2.83 0.02
CA VAL A 136 8.95 -3.37 1.17
C VAL A 136 8.19 -3.07 2.46
N ILE A 137 8.04 -4.09 3.31
CA ILE A 137 7.48 -3.96 4.66
C ILE A 137 8.54 -4.33 5.69
N VAL A 138 8.72 -3.45 6.68
CA VAL A 138 9.67 -3.64 7.79
C VAL A 138 8.94 -3.52 9.13
N GLN A 139 9.13 -4.52 9.99
CA GLN A 139 8.69 -4.51 11.38
C GLN A 139 9.81 -5.09 12.24
N ASP A 140 10.20 -4.36 13.28
CA ASP A 140 11.27 -4.72 14.21
C ASP A 140 10.73 -5.49 15.45
#